data_AF-A0A3D0HQU7-F1
#
_entry.id   AF-A0A3D0HQU7-F1
#
_cell.length_a   1.000
_cell.length_b   1.000
_cell.length_c   1.000
_cell.angle_alpha   90.00
_cell.angle_beta   90.00
_cell.angle_gamma   90.00
#
_symmetry.space_group_name_H-M   'P 1'
#
loop_
_entity.id
_entity.type
_entity.pdbx_description
1 polymer ?
#
loop_
_entity_poly.entity_id
_entity_poly.type
_entity_poly.pdbx_seq_one_letter_code
_entity_poly.pdbx_strand_id
1 'polypeptide(L)'
;MEKRAGVLIQNEKEANKAAAKVMRITFFIFTLIYLLNVAGIFVVDMKVMTVAYVAGSLLLWLPTIVVCVLKKQNGYVKYMLIGCSVLFVTIVTATLSYHVVIIYIYAIAISSLYFSKKINIITTIVSVVGVSAAQVVCFVFEILPDKNFTNMFKLFLYGIAPRAMALVAVAAIFTMLCRRTAALLSNVMNAEQQEQMIREMKELQQKSQQTSEELRRMVQELSTITESSMEANGQIAEETSGVLESFSENTNEITEVNERTQDINSSLEKLGEMNGRVS
;
A
#
# COMPACT_ATOMS: atom_id res chain seq x y z
N MET A 1 -2.53 -9.91 0.11
CA MET A 1 -1.39 -10.03 1.04
C MET A 1 -0.22 -9.10 0.67
N GLU A 2 -0.02 -8.78 -0.61
CA GLU A 2 1.08 -7.94 -1.12
C GLU A 2 1.07 -6.48 -0.59
N LYS A 3 -0.08 -5.81 -0.56
CA LYS A 3 -0.22 -4.45 0.03
C LYS A 3 0.14 -4.39 1.53
N ARG A 4 -0.15 -5.46 2.30
CA ARG A 4 0.14 -5.53 3.74
C ARG A 4 1.65 -5.64 4.00
N ALA A 5 2.37 -6.35 3.14
CA ALA A 5 3.84 -6.40 3.17
C ALA A 5 4.45 -5.04 2.78
N GLY A 6 3.88 -4.35 1.78
CA GLY A 6 4.32 -3.02 1.35
C GLY A 6 4.23 -1.95 2.45
N VAL A 7 3.11 -1.88 3.17
CA VAL A 7 2.93 -0.90 4.25
C VAL A 7 3.83 -1.17 5.46
N LEU A 8 4.08 -2.43 5.80
CA LEU A 8 5.04 -2.77 6.86
C LEU A 8 6.47 -2.37 6.48
N ILE A 9 6.86 -2.55 5.22
CA ILE A 9 8.17 -2.09 4.71
C ILE A 9 8.27 -0.56 4.73
N GLN A 10 7.19 0.15 4.38
CA GLN A 10 7.15 1.60 4.47
C GLN A 10 7.26 2.09 5.92
N ASN A 11 6.55 1.44 6.85
CA ASN A 11 6.66 1.71 8.27
C ASN A 11 8.08 1.47 8.79
N GLU A 12 8.76 0.39 8.37
CA GLU A 12 10.16 0.16 8.76
C GLU A 12 11.09 1.30 8.31
N LYS A 13 10.87 1.85 7.11
CA LYS A 13 11.66 2.98 6.59
C LYS A 13 11.41 4.27 7.37
N GLU A 14 10.16 4.55 7.68
CA GLU A 14 9.79 5.72 8.50
C GLU A 14 10.27 5.58 9.94
N ALA A 15 10.14 4.39 10.53
CA ALA A 15 10.65 4.06 11.86
C ALA A 15 12.17 4.24 11.93
N ASN A 16 12.92 3.80 10.92
CA ASN A 16 14.37 4.02 10.84
C ASN A 16 14.73 5.52 10.86
N LYS A 17 14.00 6.34 10.07
CA LYS A 17 14.21 7.81 10.03
C LYS A 17 13.85 8.47 11.35
N ALA A 18 12.72 8.08 11.95
CA ALA A 18 12.27 8.58 13.24
C ALA A 18 13.27 8.23 14.35
N ALA A 19 13.72 6.97 14.42
CA ALA A 19 14.74 6.52 15.35
C ALA A 19 16.05 7.32 15.21
N ALA A 20 16.55 7.51 13.99
CA ALA A 20 17.74 8.32 13.74
C ALA A 20 17.57 9.79 14.17
N LYS A 21 16.37 10.38 13.98
CA LYS A 21 16.06 11.74 14.44
C LYS A 21 16.05 11.81 15.98
N VAL A 22 15.42 10.85 16.64
CA VAL A 22 15.39 10.77 18.12
C VAL A 22 16.80 10.65 18.68
N MET A 23 17.64 9.78 18.11
CA MET A 23 19.03 9.59 18.54
C MET A 23 19.88 10.85 18.39
N ARG A 24 19.65 11.63 17.34
CA ARG A 24 20.31 12.92 17.15
C ARG A 24 19.89 13.95 18.20
N ILE A 25 18.61 13.99 18.54
CA ILE A 25 18.12 14.86 19.64
C ILE A 25 18.75 14.41 20.98
N THR A 26 18.80 13.10 21.23
CA THR A 26 19.46 12.53 22.41
C THR A 26 20.93 12.92 22.49
N PHE A 27 21.64 12.97 21.36
CA PHE A 27 23.05 13.42 21.33
C PHE A 27 23.21 14.85 21.83
N PHE A 28 22.36 15.79 21.40
CA PHE A 28 22.42 17.17 21.88
C PHE A 28 22.14 17.27 23.39
N ILE A 29 21.15 16.51 23.89
CA ILE A 29 20.85 16.45 25.32
C ILE A 29 22.04 15.84 26.10
N PHE A 30 22.64 14.78 25.57
CA PHE A 30 23.79 14.12 26.21
C PHE A 30 25.04 15.02 26.23
N THR A 31 25.24 15.81 25.18
CA THR A 31 26.28 16.86 25.13
C THR A 31 26.03 17.92 26.20
N LEU A 32 24.78 18.33 26.40
CA LEU A 32 24.42 19.27 27.46
C LEU A 32 24.74 18.67 28.84
N ILE A 33 24.39 17.41 29.10
CA ILE A 33 24.72 16.71 30.36
C ILE A 33 26.24 16.70 30.59
N TYR A 34 27.03 16.44 29.55
CA TYR A 34 28.49 16.51 29.65
C TYR A 34 28.99 17.91 30.05
N LEU A 35 28.46 18.96 29.44
CA LEU A 35 28.80 20.34 29.80
C LEU A 35 28.41 20.69 31.24
N LEU A 36 27.26 20.21 31.73
CA LEU A 36 26.88 20.36 33.14
C LEU A 36 27.83 19.62 34.10
N ASN A 37 28.39 18.48 33.68
CA ASN A 37 29.41 17.78 34.46
C ASN A 37 30.73 18.57 34.52
N VAL A 38 31.13 19.21 33.41
CA VAL A 38 32.28 20.12 33.38
C VAL A 38 32.07 21.35 34.26
N ALA A 39 30.84 21.87 34.31
CA ALA A 39 30.46 22.97 35.21
C ALA A 39 30.37 22.57 36.70
N GLY A 40 30.59 21.29 37.04
CA GLY A 40 30.58 20.79 38.42
C GLY A 40 29.20 20.56 39.02
N ILE A 41 28.12 20.60 38.21
CA ILE A 41 26.75 20.33 38.69
C ILE A 41 26.54 18.82 38.89
N PHE A 42 27.10 18.00 38.00
CA PHE A 42 27.17 16.54 38.18
C PHE A 42 28.52 16.15 38.79
N VAL A 43 28.48 15.33 39.84
CA VAL A 43 29.67 14.83 40.53
C VAL A 43 30.04 13.45 39.98
N VAL A 44 30.49 13.40 38.72
CA VAL A 44 31.00 12.18 38.07
C VAL A 44 32.47 12.38 37.69
N ASP A 45 33.30 11.34 37.89
CA ASP A 45 34.70 11.36 37.49
C ASP A 45 34.87 11.78 36.02
N MET A 46 35.68 12.80 35.79
CA MET A 46 35.82 13.43 34.47
C MET A 46 36.37 12.48 33.41
N LYS A 47 37.26 11.55 33.79
CA LYS A 47 37.83 10.57 32.85
C LYS A 47 36.77 9.57 32.43
N VAL A 48 36.04 9.03 33.39
CA VAL A 48 34.96 8.06 33.14
C VAL A 48 33.85 8.71 32.30
N MET A 49 33.44 9.93 32.66
CA MET A 49 32.42 10.67 31.94
C MET A 49 32.84 11.02 30.51
N THR A 50 34.10 11.41 30.28
CA THR A 50 34.60 11.74 28.93
C THR A 50 34.67 10.51 28.03
N VAL A 51 35.12 9.35 28.55
CA VAL A 51 35.13 8.09 27.80
C VAL A 51 33.71 7.67 27.41
N ALA A 52 32.77 7.74 28.36
CA ALA A 52 31.37 7.43 28.10
C ALA A 52 30.72 8.42 27.12
N TYR A 53 31.09 9.70 27.19
CA TYR A 53 30.62 10.72 26.25
C TYR A 53 31.09 10.43 24.82
N VAL A 54 32.37 10.15 24.61
CA VAL A 54 32.91 9.84 23.28
C VAL A 54 32.29 8.56 22.73
N ALA A 55 32.25 7.49 23.52
CA ALA A 55 31.65 6.21 23.11
C ALA A 55 30.14 6.39 22.80
N GLY A 56 29.38 7.00 23.71
CA GLY A 56 27.95 7.24 23.53
C GLY A 56 27.63 8.13 22.32
N SER A 57 28.46 9.15 22.09
CA SER A 57 28.30 10.05 20.93
C SER A 57 28.49 9.33 19.60
N LEU A 58 29.51 8.47 19.49
CA LEU A 58 29.73 7.63 18.30
C LEU A 58 28.53 6.71 18.05
N LEU A 59 28.01 6.08 19.11
CA LEU A 59 26.84 5.20 19.04
C LEU A 59 25.55 5.92 18.63
N LEU A 60 25.34 7.17 19.04
CA LEU A 60 24.16 7.97 18.66
C LEU A 60 24.25 8.51 17.22
N TRP A 61 25.46 8.74 16.70
CA TRP A 61 25.68 9.22 15.33
C TRP A 61 25.62 8.12 14.27
N LEU A 62 26.06 6.90 14.59
CA LEU A 62 25.98 5.72 13.71
C LEU A 62 24.60 5.55 13.01
N PRO A 63 23.47 5.59 13.75
CA PRO A 63 22.11 5.63 13.21
C PRO A 63 21.86 6.68 12.14
N THR A 64 22.31 7.92 12.40
CA THR A 64 22.11 9.05 11.48
C THR A 64 22.91 8.85 10.20
N ILE A 65 24.15 8.35 10.31
CA ILE A 65 25.00 8.08 9.15
C ILE A 65 24.40 6.97 8.29
N VAL A 66 24.00 5.85 8.89
CA VAL A 66 23.48 4.70 8.14
C VAL A 66 22.14 5.01 7.47
N VAL A 67 21.22 5.69 8.17
CA VAL A 67 19.87 5.96 7.65
C VAL A 67 19.82 7.16 6.71
N CYS A 68 20.52 8.26 7.03
CA CYS A 68 20.48 9.48 6.22
C CYS A 68 21.54 9.51 5.11
N VAL A 69 22.74 8.99 5.34
CA VAL A 69 23.86 9.09 4.38
C VAL A 69 23.90 7.87 3.46
N LEU A 70 23.84 6.65 4.01
CA LEU A 70 23.94 5.42 3.20
C LEU A 70 22.62 5.01 2.52
N LYS A 71 21.47 5.60 2.91
CA LYS A 71 20.11 5.23 2.46
C LYS A 71 19.83 3.71 2.45
N LYS A 72 20.57 2.92 3.22
CA LYS A 72 20.43 1.47 3.26
C LYS A 72 19.16 1.17 4.07
N GLN A 73 18.15 0.61 3.43
CA GLN A 73 16.83 0.34 4.03
C GLN A 73 16.56 -1.17 4.17
N ASN A 74 17.63 -1.96 4.28
CA ASN A 74 17.52 -3.41 4.46
C ASN A 74 16.97 -3.74 5.86
N GLY A 75 16.30 -4.89 5.96
CA GLY A 75 15.70 -5.37 7.22
C GLY A 75 16.70 -5.57 8.38
N TYR A 76 18.00 -5.55 8.13
CA TYR A 76 19.05 -5.62 9.16
C TYR A 76 19.24 -4.31 9.94
N VAL A 77 18.87 -3.17 9.36
CA VAL A 77 19.15 -1.84 9.93
C VAL A 77 18.40 -1.63 11.26
N LYS A 78 17.20 -2.22 11.41
CA LYS A 78 16.44 -2.17 12.66
C LYS A 78 17.18 -2.81 13.84
N TYR A 79 17.81 -3.96 13.62
CA TYR A 79 18.57 -4.66 14.65
C TYR A 79 19.83 -3.90 15.04
N MET A 80 20.50 -3.29 14.05
CA MET A 80 21.65 -2.43 14.30
C MET A 80 21.25 -1.19 15.14
N LEU A 81 20.17 -0.49 14.77
CA LEU A 81 19.67 0.69 15.50
C LEU A 81 19.30 0.37 16.95
N ILE A 82 18.63 -0.75 17.16
CA ILE A 82 18.27 -1.22 18.50
C ILE A 82 19.52 -1.60 19.27
N GLY A 83 20.45 -2.32 18.67
CA GLY A 83 21.74 -2.65 19.27
C GLY A 83 22.50 -1.40 19.73
N CYS A 84 22.59 -0.38 18.87
CA CYS A 84 23.19 0.91 19.23
C CYS A 84 22.47 1.58 20.40
N SER A 85 21.13 1.53 20.43
CA SER A 85 20.33 2.09 21.53
C SER A 85 20.62 1.39 22.84
N VAL A 86 20.65 0.06 22.85
CA VAL A 86 20.87 -0.73 24.07
C VAL A 86 22.29 -0.54 24.59
N LEU A 87 23.28 -0.53 23.70
CA LEU A 87 24.67 -0.28 24.07
C LEU A 87 24.87 1.13 24.64
N PHE A 88 24.23 2.14 24.04
CA PHE A 88 24.21 3.50 24.60
C PHE A 88 23.62 3.53 26.01
N VAL A 89 22.43 2.94 26.20
CA VAL A 89 21.80 2.84 27.52
C VAL A 89 22.72 2.12 28.52
N THR A 90 23.39 1.04 28.10
CA THR A 90 24.33 0.28 28.93
C THR A 90 25.50 1.15 29.41
N ILE A 91 26.13 1.93 28.51
CA ILE A 91 27.24 2.84 28.85
C ILE A 91 26.78 3.93 29.81
N VAL A 92 25.64 4.57 29.54
CA VAL A 92 25.09 5.63 30.39
C VAL A 92 24.70 5.08 31.77
N THR A 93 24.17 3.85 31.82
CA THR A 93 23.81 3.18 33.07
C THR A 93 25.04 2.88 33.92
N ALA A 94 26.14 2.44 33.30
CA ALA A 94 27.39 2.15 34.01
C ALA A 94 28.05 3.41 34.61
N THR A 95 27.75 4.60 34.06
CA THR A 95 28.40 5.85 34.45
C THR A 95 27.55 6.76 35.33
N LEU A 96 26.23 6.82 35.12
CA LEU A 96 25.33 7.75 35.81
C LEU A 96 24.33 7.07 36.78
N SER A 97 24.50 5.77 37.08
CA SER A 97 23.70 4.82 37.89
C SER A 97 22.42 5.27 38.65
N TYR A 98 22.40 6.46 39.26
CA TYR A 98 21.27 7.04 40.01
C TYR A 98 20.19 7.72 39.16
N HIS A 99 20.54 8.37 38.04
CA HIS A 99 19.61 9.23 37.29
C HIS A 99 18.96 8.55 36.06
N VAL A 100 19.27 7.28 35.81
CA VAL A 100 19.09 6.66 34.48
C VAL A 100 17.85 5.76 34.37
N VAL A 101 17.02 5.64 35.42
CA VAL A 101 15.86 4.72 35.42
C VAL A 101 14.89 4.99 34.26
N ILE A 102 14.65 6.26 33.93
CA ILE A 102 13.78 6.64 32.81
C ILE A 102 14.45 6.32 31.45
N ILE A 103 15.78 6.44 31.36
CA ILE A 103 16.55 6.15 30.15
C ILE A 103 16.49 4.66 29.78
N TYR A 104 16.19 3.75 30.72
CA TYR A 104 16.03 2.32 30.41
C TYR A 104 14.92 2.06 29.39
N ILE A 105 13.90 2.91 29.38
CA ILE A 105 12.78 2.83 28.44
C ILE A 105 13.21 3.23 27.02
N TYR A 106 14.33 3.95 26.86
CA TYR A 106 14.78 4.50 25.58
C TYR A 106 14.90 3.45 24.48
N ALA A 107 15.64 2.35 24.73
CA ALA A 107 15.84 1.30 23.75
C ALA A 107 14.53 0.58 23.41
N ILE A 108 13.66 0.37 24.40
CA ILE A 108 12.34 -0.24 24.24
C ILE A 108 11.44 0.66 23.38
N ALA A 109 11.41 1.97 23.66
CA ALA A 109 10.61 2.93 22.91
C ALA A 109 11.03 3.00 21.43
N ILE A 110 12.33 2.98 21.14
CA ILE A 110 12.85 2.94 19.76
C ILE A 110 12.44 1.64 19.08
N SER A 111 12.56 0.52 19.77
CA SER A 111 12.13 -0.80 19.28
C SER A 111 10.62 -0.85 18.99
N SER A 112 9.81 -0.15 19.79
CA SER A 112 8.36 -0.07 19.61
C SER A 112 7.91 0.67 18.34
N LEU A 113 8.75 1.56 17.78
CA LEU A 113 8.46 2.24 16.50
C LEU A 113 8.32 1.26 15.33
N TYR A 114 8.92 0.07 15.43
CA TYR A 114 8.82 -0.95 14.39
C TYR A 114 7.53 -1.79 14.47
N PHE A 115 6.64 -1.54 15.44
CA PHE A 115 5.39 -2.25 15.67
C PHE A 115 5.49 -3.78 15.65
N SER A 116 6.65 -4.33 16.04
CA SER A 116 6.93 -5.76 16.00
C SER A 116 7.13 -6.35 17.39
N LYS A 117 6.25 -7.27 17.78
CA LYS A 117 6.33 -8.00 19.05
C LYS A 117 7.67 -8.74 19.19
N LYS A 118 8.15 -9.37 18.10
CA LYS A 118 9.40 -10.14 18.12
C LYS A 118 10.59 -9.24 18.45
N ILE A 119 10.64 -8.08 17.80
CA ILE A 119 11.70 -7.08 18.02
C ILE A 119 11.64 -6.56 19.45
N ASN A 120 10.45 -6.24 19.96
CA ASN A 120 10.32 -5.71 21.32
C ASN A 120 10.74 -6.71 22.41
N ILE A 121 10.43 -7.99 22.24
CA ILE A 121 10.88 -9.04 23.17
C ILE A 121 12.40 -9.17 23.13
N ILE A 122 13.02 -9.21 21.95
CA ILE A 122 14.48 -9.28 21.80
C ILE A 122 15.14 -8.08 22.47
N THR A 123 14.65 -6.87 22.20
CA THR A 123 15.17 -5.64 22.81
C THR A 123 15.08 -5.69 24.32
N THR A 124 13.99 -6.22 24.87
CA THR A 124 13.80 -6.34 26.33
C THR A 124 14.84 -7.27 26.94
N ILE A 125 15.03 -8.46 26.36
CA ILE A 125 16.02 -9.43 26.85
C ILE A 125 17.43 -8.81 26.82
N VAL A 126 17.82 -8.22 25.68
CA VAL A 126 19.14 -7.61 25.53
C VAL A 126 19.31 -6.40 26.45
N SER A 127 18.26 -5.61 26.70
CA SER A 127 18.29 -4.47 27.63
C SER A 127 18.44 -4.91 29.08
N VAL A 128 17.76 -5.98 29.50
CA VAL A 128 17.91 -6.54 30.85
C VAL A 128 19.33 -7.05 31.05
N VAL A 129 19.89 -7.77 30.07
CA VAL A 129 21.28 -8.24 30.12
C VAL A 129 22.26 -7.06 30.16
N GLY A 130 22.07 -6.05 29.30
CA GLY A 130 22.92 -4.86 29.24
C GLY A 130 22.93 -4.06 30.54
N VAL A 131 21.74 -3.75 31.08
CA VAL A 131 21.62 -3.04 32.38
C VAL A 131 22.22 -3.87 33.52
N SER A 132 22.02 -5.19 33.53
CA SER A 132 22.63 -6.07 34.55
C SER A 132 24.15 -6.05 34.47
N ALA A 133 24.71 -6.18 33.26
CA ALA A 133 26.15 -6.12 33.04
C ALA A 133 26.74 -4.76 33.43
N ALA A 134 26.06 -3.66 33.08
CA ALA A 134 26.47 -2.30 33.46
C ALA A 134 26.55 -2.13 34.98
N GLN A 135 25.64 -2.75 35.73
CA GLN A 135 25.66 -2.69 37.20
C GLN A 135 26.79 -3.50 37.81
N VAL A 136 27.10 -4.67 37.24
CA VAL A 136 28.28 -5.45 37.65
C VAL A 136 29.56 -4.66 37.37
N VAL A 137 29.68 -4.02 36.20
CA VAL A 137 30.83 -3.17 35.85
C VAL A 137 30.93 -1.98 36.82
N CYS A 138 29.82 -1.28 37.08
CA CYS A 138 29.82 -0.16 38.03
C CYS A 138 30.26 -0.58 39.43
N PHE A 139 29.88 -1.78 39.88
CA PHE A 139 30.27 -2.34 41.17
C PHE A 139 31.75 -2.74 41.22
N VAL A 140 32.24 -3.47 40.20
CA VAL A 140 33.63 -3.96 40.15
C VAL A 140 34.65 -2.83 40.01
N PHE A 141 34.32 -1.79 39.25
CA PHE A 141 35.21 -0.65 39.02
C PHE A 141 34.99 0.51 40.02
N GLU A 142 34.11 0.34 41.01
CA GLU A 142 33.79 1.34 42.04
C GLU A 142 33.50 2.74 41.49
N ILE A 143 32.91 2.82 40.29
CA ILE A 143 32.68 4.08 39.55
C ILE A 143 31.81 5.04 40.38
N LEU A 144 30.82 4.49 41.08
CA LEU A 144 29.98 5.17 42.06
C LEU A 144 29.77 4.25 43.27
N PRO A 145 30.48 4.46 44.39
CA PRO A 145 30.35 3.61 45.58
C PRO A 145 28.98 3.84 46.25
N ASP A 146 28.07 2.89 46.08
CA ASP A 146 26.77 2.88 46.75
C ASP A 146 26.84 2.11 48.07
N LYS A 147 26.42 2.75 49.16
CA LYS A 147 26.37 2.11 50.49
C LYS A 147 25.40 0.92 50.56
N ASN A 148 24.47 0.80 49.62
CA ASN A 148 23.53 -0.32 49.54
C ASN A 148 24.16 -1.60 48.94
N PHE A 149 25.27 -1.47 48.21
CA PHE A 149 25.94 -2.60 47.56
C PHE A 149 27.18 -3.02 48.34
N THR A 150 26.98 -3.61 49.52
CA THR A 150 28.13 -4.08 50.33
C THR A 150 28.63 -5.47 49.91
N ASN A 151 27.81 -6.27 49.22
CA ASN A 151 28.10 -7.64 48.79
C ASN A 151 27.45 -7.92 47.42
N MET A 152 28.03 -8.85 46.64
CA MET A 152 27.48 -9.30 45.34
C MET A 152 26.01 -9.75 45.44
N PHE A 153 25.62 -10.35 46.57
CA PHE A 153 24.22 -10.73 46.81
C PHE A 153 23.28 -9.52 46.93
N LYS A 154 23.71 -8.45 47.60
CA LYS A 154 22.92 -7.21 47.72
C LYS A 154 22.86 -6.45 46.39
N LEU A 155 23.91 -6.51 45.58
CA LEU A 155 23.89 -5.98 44.21
C LEU A 155 22.80 -6.66 43.37
N PHE A 156 22.71 -7.98 43.44
CA PHE A 156 21.68 -8.72 42.72
C PHE A 156 20.27 -8.36 43.21
N LEU A 157 20.06 -8.40 44.53
CA LEU A 157 18.73 -8.22 45.13
C LEU A 157 18.20 -6.79 45.05
N TYR A 158 19.03 -5.78 45.28
CA TYR A 158 18.62 -4.37 45.32
C TYR A 158 18.97 -3.60 44.03
N GLY A 159 19.93 -4.08 43.24
CA GLY A 159 20.38 -3.41 42.02
C GLY A 159 19.80 -3.99 40.74
N ILE A 160 19.93 -5.31 40.55
CA ILE A 160 19.57 -5.99 39.29
C ILE A 160 18.09 -6.35 39.27
N ALA A 161 17.60 -7.05 40.30
CA ALA A 161 16.24 -7.58 40.32
C ALA A 161 15.15 -6.49 40.16
N PRO A 162 15.17 -5.35 40.89
CA PRO A 162 14.14 -4.33 40.76
C PRO A 162 14.14 -3.67 39.37
N ARG A 163 15.32 -3.46 38.79
CA ARG A 163 15.46 -2.86 37.45
C ARG A 163 15.01 -3.82 36.35
N ALA A 164 15.33 -5.10 36.47
CA ALA A 164 14.82 -6.12 35.56
C ALA A 164 13.30 -6.21 35.61
N MET A 165 12.71 -6.21 36.81
CA MET A 165 11.25 -6.19 36.98
C MET A 165 10.61 -4.95 36.33
N ALA A 166 11.17 -3.76 36.57
CA ALA A 166 10.68 -2.51 35.97
C ALA A 166 10.77 -2.54 34.43
N LEU A 167 11.90 -3.00 33.88
CA LEU A 167 12.09 -3.14 32.44
C LEU A 167 11.09 -4.10 31.82
N VAL A 168 10.85 -5.25 32.45
CA VAL A 168 9.87 -6.24 31.99
C VAL A 168 8.46 -5.66 32.03
N ALA A 169 8.10 -4.96 33.11
CA ALA A 169 6.79 -4.32 33.23
C ALA A 169 6.55 -3.26 32.15
N VAL A 170 7.52 -2.37 31.93
CA VAL A 170 7.43 -1.35 30.88
C VAL A 170 7.42 -1.98 29.49
N ALA A 171 8.27 -2.97 29.24
CA ALA A 171 8.27 -3.71 27.98
C ALA A 171 6.92 -4.37 27.68
N ALA A 172 6.24 -4.91 28.70
CA ALA A 172 4.90 -5.47 28.55
C ALA A 172 3.89 -4.42 28.11
N ILE A 173 3.90 -3.23 28.73
CA ILE A 173 3.05 -2.09 28.35
C ILE A 173 3.31 -1.68 26.90
N PHE A 174 4.57 -1.44 26.53
CA PHE A 174 4.93 -1.05 25.16
C PHE A 174 4.57 -2.13 24.14
N THR A 175 4.74 -3.41 24.49
CA THR A 175 4.35 -4.52 23.61
C THR A 175 2.83 -4.56 23.40
N MET A 176 2.05 -4.35 24.47
CA MET A 176 0.59 -4.27 24.40
C MET A 176 0.14 -3.08 23.54
N LEU A 177 0.75 -1.91 23.73
CA LEU A 177 0.51 -0.71 22.93
C LEU A 177 0.83 -0.94 21.45
N CYS A 178 2.01 -1.48 21.13
CA CYS A 178 2.37 -1.80 19.74
C CYS A 178 1.38 -2.75 19.09
N ARG A 179 0.91 -3.78 19.82
CA ARG A 179 -0.08 -4.73 19.30
C ARG A 179 -1.41 -4.03 19.01
N ARG A 180 -1.87 -3.16 19.93
CA ARG A 180 -3.10 -2.38 19.75
C ARG A 180 -2.99 -1.44 18.56
N THR A 181 -1.89 -0.70 18.44
CA THR A 181 -1.65 0.23 17.33
C THR A 181 -1.56 -0.48 15.98
N ALA A 182 -0.85 -1.62 15.92
CA ALA A 182 -0.77 -2.43 14.70
C ALA A 182 -2.15 -2.97 14.28
N ALA A 183 -3.01 -3.36 15.24
CA ALA A 183 -4.38 -3.79 14.97
C ALA A 183 -5.24 -2.62 14.46
N LEU A 184 -5.15 -1.45 15.07
CA LEU A 184 -5.86 -0.24 14.62
C LEU A 184 -5.45 0.16 13.20
N LEU A 185 -4.14 0.19 12.90
CA LEU A 185 -3.63 0.48 11.56
C LEU A 185 -4.18 -0.52 10.54
N SER A 186 -4.18 -1.81 10.87
CA SER A 186 -4.74 -2.85 9.99
C SER A 186 -6.24 -2.67 9.76
N ASN A 187 -7.01 -2.26 10.77
CA ASN A 187 -8.44 -2.04 10.65
C ASN A 187 -8.75 -0.80 9.81
N VAL A 188 -8.02 0.30 10.02
CA VAL A 188 -8.17 1.53 9.23
C VAL A 188 -7.83 1.28 7.76
N MET A 189 -6.73 0.58 7.47
CA MET A 189 -6.38 0.22 6.10
C MET A 189 -7.45 -0.62 5.42
N ASN A 190 -8.05 -1.57 6.14
CA ASN A 190 -9.15 -2.36 5.61
C ASN A 190 -10.40 -1.51 5.35
N ALA A 191 -10.70 -0.56 6.24
CA ALA A 191 -11.82 0.37 6.07
C ALA A 191 -11.62 1.30 4.86
N GLU A 192 -10.41 1.82 4.67
CA GLU A 192 -10.05 2.65 3.50
C GLU A 192 -10.18 1.86 2.19
N GLN A 193 -9.70 0.60 2.17
CA GLN A 193 -9.89 -0.29 1.02
C GLN A 193 -11.37 -0.58 0.73
N GLN A 194 -12.17 -0.76 1.78
CA GLN A 194 -13.61 -0.96 1.64
C GLN A 194 -14.28 0.29 1.09
N GLU A 195 -13.91 1.48 1.56
CA GLU A 195 -14.45 2.75 1.04
C GLU A 195 -14.08 2.96 -0.42
N GLN A 196 -12.82 2.71 -0.81
CA GLN A 196 -12.38 2.81 -2.20
C GLN A 196 -13.17 1.85 -3.10
N MET A 197 -13.36 0.60 -2.67
CA MET A 197 -14.15 -0.39 -3.42
C MET A 197 -15.62 0.05 -3.56
N ILE A 198 -16.23 0.64 -2.54
CA ILE A 198 -17.60 1.18 -2.62
C ILE A 198 -17.67 2.33 -3.63
N ARG A 199 -16.66 3.21 -3.68
CA ARG A 199 -16.59 4.30 -4.67
C ARG A 199 -16.49 3.75 -6.10
N GLU A 200 -15.59 2.79 -6.32
CA GLU A 200 -15.43 2.12 -7.62
C GLU A 200 -16.72 1.37 -8.03
N MET A 201 -17.39 0.69 -7.09
CA MET A 201 -18.69 0.07 -7.34
C MET A 201 -19.75 1.08 -7.75
N LYS A 202 -19.79 2.26 -7.10
CA LYS A 202 -20.74 3.32 -7.44
C LYS A 202 -20.49 3.87 -8.85
N GLU A 203 -19.23 4.08 -9.22
CA GLU A 203 -18.86 4.49 -10.59
C GLU A 203 -19.20 3.42 -11.62
N LEU A 204 -18.89 2.15 -11.34
CA LEU A 204 -19.25 1.02 -12.19
C LEU A 204 -20.77 0.88 -12.35
N GLN A 205 -21.53 1.08 -11.28
CA GLN A 205 -22.99 1.03 -11.33
C GLN A 205 -23.56 2.15 -12.19
N GLN A 206 -23.05 3.39 -12.05
CA GLN A 206 -23.46 4.51 -12.91
C GLN A 206 -23.14 4.25 -14.37
N LYS A 207 -21.91 3.78 -14.66
CA LYS A 207 -21.48 3.49 -16.03
C LYS A 207 -22.29 2.33 -16.64
N SER A 208 -22.56 1.28 -15.86
CA SER A 208 -23.41 0.15 -16.26
C SER A 208 -24.84 0.62 -16.56
N GLN A 209 -25.39 1.53 -15.76
CA GLN A 209 -26.71 2.12 -16.01
C GLN A 209 -26.73 2.91 -17.32
N GLN A 210 -25.72 3.76 -17.57
CA GLN A 210 -25.59 4.48 -18.84
C GLN A 210 -25.46 3.54 -20.04
N THR A 211 -24.59 2.53 -19.97
CA THR A 211 -24.45 1.53 -21.04
C THR A 211 -25.76 0.79 -21.27
N SER A 212 -26.53 0.48 -20.23
CA SER A 212 -27.83 -0.18 -20.34
C SER A 212 -28.87 0.72 -21.01
N GLU A 213 -28.89 2.02 -20.69
CA GLU A 213 -29.77 2.99 -21.36
C GLU A 213 -29.41 3.15 -22.85
N GLU A 214 -28.13 3.22 -23.18
CA GLU A 214 -27.65 3.22 -24.57
C GLU A 214 -28.05 1.94 -25.31
N LEU A 215 -27.87 0.77 -24.69
CA LEU A 215 -28.27 -0.51 -25.26
C LEU A 215 -29.78 -0.55 -25.52
N ARG A 216 -30.58 -0.08 -24.56
CA ARG A 216 -32.04 -0.03 -24.69
C ARG A 216 -32.46 0.87 -25.85
N ARG A 217 -31.78 2.00 -26.02
CA ARG A 217 -32.02 2.91 -27.16
C ARG A 217 -31.65 2.27 -28.49
N MET A 218 -30.50 1.60 -28.58
CA MET A 218 -30.09 0.88 -29.80
C MET A 218 -31.10 -0.21 -30.18
N VAL A 219 -31.65 -0.94 -29.19
CA VAL A 219 -32.70 -1.96 -29.44
C VAL A 219 -33.98 -1.31 -29.96
N GLN A 220 -34.40 -0.16 -29.42
CA GLN A 220 -35.56 0.57 -29.93
C GLN A 220 -35.34 1.07 -31.35
N GLU A 221 -34.18 1.66 -31.65
CA GLU A 221 -33.83 2.10 -33.01
C GLU A 221 -33.79 0.93 -34.00
N LEU A 222 -33.22 -0.22 -33.62
CA LEU A 222 -33.26 -1.45 -34.42
C LEU A 222 -34.68 -1.92 -34.71
N SER A 223 -35.58 -1.86 -33.73
CA SER A 223 -36.99 -2.22 -33.91
C SER A 223 -37.66 -1.33 -34.94
N THR A 224 -37.45 -0.01 -34.86
CA THR A 224 -38.01 0.96 -35.81
C THR A 224 -37.46 0.75 -37.22
N ILE A 225 -36.14 0.52 -37.35
CA ILE A 225 -35.51 0.22 -38.66
C ILE A 225 -36.08 -1.07 -39.24
N THR A 226 -36.29 -2.09 -38.42
CA THR A 226 -36.85 -3.39 -38.86
C THR A 226 -38.27 -3.23 -39.36
N GLU A 227 -39.11 -2.46 -38.67
CA GLU A 227 -40.50 -2.18 -39.08
C GLU A 227 -40.54 -1.43 -40.41
N SER A 228 -39.75 -0.35 -40.54
CA SER A 228 -39.63 0.40 -41.80
C SER A 228 -39.09 -0.47 -42.95
N SER A 229 -38.13 -1.36 -42.67
CA SER A 229 -37.62 -2.29 -43.69
C SER A 229 -38.66 -3.34 -44.08
N MET A 230 -39.51 -3.81 -43.17
CA MET A 230 -40.62 -4.69 -43.49
C MET A 230 -41.65 -4.00 -44.38
N GLU A 231 -41.99 -2.74 -44.07
CA GLU A 231 -42.89 -1.93 -44.89
C GLU A 231 -42.34 -1.70 -46.30
N ALA A 232 -41.07 -1.29 -46.41
CA ALA A 232 -40.39 -1.10 -47.69
C ALA A 232 -40.33 -2.41 -48.51
N ASN A 233 -40.04 -3.55 -47.86
CA ASN A 233 -40.07 -4.85 -48.53
C ASN A 233 -41.49 -5.23 -49.00
N GLY A 234 -42.52 -4.86 -48.23
CA GLY A 234 -43.92 -5.04 -48.62
C GLY A 234 -44.26 -4.23 -49.88
N GLN A 235 -43.87 -2.96 -49.92
CA GLN A 235 -44.06 -2.09 -51.09
C GLN A 235 -43.29 -2.61 -52.32
N ILE A 236 -42.04 -3.05 -52.15
CA ILE A 236 -41.25 -3.64 -53.25
C ILE A 236 -41.94 -4.89 -53.79
N ALA A 237 -42.46 -5.76 -52.92
CA ALA A 237 -43.18 -6.95 -53.36
C ALA A 237 -44.46 -6.60 -54.13
N GLU A 238 -45.21 -5.60 -53.67
CA GLU A 238 -46.41 -5.10 -54.33
C GLU A 238 -46.11 -4.50 -55.71
N GLU A 239 -45.13 -3.60 -55.82
CA GLU A 239 -44.71 -3.03 -57.10
C GLU A 239 -44.19 -4.11 -58.06
N THR A 240 -43.39 -5.06 -57.56
CA THR A 240 -42.89 -6.18 -58.38
C THR A 240 -44.05 -7.02 -58.92
N SER A 241 -45.08 -7.26 -58.10
CA SER A 241 -46.30 -7.94 -58.53
C SER A 241 -47.03 -7.15 -59.62
N GLY A 242 -47.20 -5.83 -59.45
CA GLY A 242 -47.84 -4.97 -60.46
C GLY A 242 -47.05 -4.93 -61.79
N VAL A 243 -45.73 -4.88 -61.73
CA VAL A 243 -44.86 -4.95 -62.92
C VAL A 243 -45.00 -6.30 -63.62
N LEU A 244 -45.05 -7.41 -62.89
CA LEU A 244 -45.27 -8.74 -63.46
C LEU A 244 -46.64 -8.86 -64.14
N GLU A 245 -47.68 -8.27 -63.56
CA GLU A 245 -49.01 -8.21 -64.15
C GLU A 245 -49.01 -7.40 -65.45
N SER A 246 -48.40 -6.21 -65.44
CA SER A 246 -48.22 -5.40 -66.65
C SER A 246 -47.42 -6.14 -67.74
N PHE A 247 -46.38 -6.90 -67.38
CA PHE A 247 -45.66 -7.73 -68.35
C PHE A 247 -46.53 -8.84 -68.95
N SER A 248 -47.41 -9.44 -68.15
CA SER A 248 -48.37 -10.44 -68.61
C SER A 248 -49.36 -9.83 -69.61
N GLU A 249 -49.96 -8.67 -69.30
CA GLU A 249 -50.83 -7.94 -70.22
C GLU A 249 -50.11 -7.58 -71.51
N ASN A 250 -48.91 -7.00 -71.41
CA ASN A 250 -48.13 -6.61 -72.57
C ASN A 250 -47.73 -7.82 -73.45
N THR A 251 -47.47 -8.98 -72.83
CA THR A 251 -47.22 -10.24 -73.56
C THR A 251 -48.47 -10.71 -74.31
N ASN A 252 -49.66 -10.58 -73.70
CA ASN A 252 -50.92 -10.90 -74.36
C ASN A 252 -51.18 -9.95 -75.55
N GLU A 253 -50.98 -8.64 -75.38
CA GLU A 253 -51.10 -7.67 -76.48
C GLU A 253 -50.13 -7.97 -77.62
N ILE A 254 -48.86 -8.26 -77.32
CA ILE A 254 -47.88 -8.65 -78.34
C ILE A 254 -48.32 -9.92 -79.08
N THR A 255 -48.89 -10.89 -78.36
CA THR A 255 -49.40 -12.12 -78.97
C THR A 255 -50.55 -11.82 -79.92
N GLU A 256 -51.50 -10.97 -79.53
CA GLU A 256 -52.62 -10.54 -80.38
C GLU A 256 -52.14 -9.75 -81.61
N VAL A 257 -51.17 -8.83 -81.42
CA VAL A 257 -50.55 -8.08 -82.53
C VAL A 257 -49.83 -9.02 -83.48
N ASN A 258 -49.15 -10.05 -82.97
CA ASN A 258 -48.46 -11.04 -83.78
C ASN A 258 -49.46 -11.87 -84.62
N GLU A 259 -50.59 -12.29 -84.03
CA GLU A 259 -51.69 -12.95 -84.75
C GLU A 259 -52.24 -12.06 -85.87
N ARG A 260 -52.58 -10.80 -85.56
CA ARG A 260 -53.05 -9.83 -86.57
C ARG A 260 -52.02 -9.59 -87.68
N THR A 261 -50.74 -9.58 -87.34
CA THR A 261 -49.65 -9.41 -88.31
C THR A 261 -49.56 -10.62 -89.23
N GLN A 262 -49.73 -11.85 -88.71
CA GLN A 262 -49.84 -13.05 -89.54
C GLN A 262 -51.06 -13.01 -90.46
N ASP A 263 -52.21 -12.56 -89.96
CA ASP A 263 -53.42 -12.41 -90.77
C ASP A 263 -53.23 -11.40 -91.91
N ILE A 264 -52.61 -10.25 -91.63
CA ILE A 264 -52.24 -9.25 -92.64
C ILE A 264 -51.27 -9.86 -93.65
N ASN A 265 -50.24 -10.56 -93.19
CA ASN A 265 -49.26 -11.20 -94.07
C ASN A 265 -49.92 -12.22 -95.01
N SER A 266 -50.82 -13.07 -94.49
CA SER A 266 -51.59 -14.02 -95.31
C SER A 266 -52.50 -13.32 -96.33
N SER A 267 -53.07 -12.17 -95.96
CA SER A 267 -53.91 -11.36 -96.84
C SER A 267 -53.10 -10.70 -97.95
N LEU A 268 -51.89 -10.22 -97.64
CA LEU A 268 -50.96 -9.68 -98.63
C LEU A 268 -50.47 -10.76 -99.59
N GLU A 269 -50.21 -11.98 -99.11
CA GLU A 269 -49.82 -13.11 -99.94
C GLU A 269 -50.94 -13.47 -100.93
N LYS A 270 -52.20 -13.55 -100.47
CA LYS A 270 -53.38 -13.72 -101.34
C LYS A 270 -53.54 -12.59 -102.36
N LEU A 271 -53.30 -11.33 -101.97
CA LEU A 271 -53.33 -10.18 -102.89
C LEU A 271 -52.23 -10.29 -103.95
N GLY A 272 -51.02 -10.72 -103.56
CA GLY A 272 -49.91 -10.99 -104.46
C GLY A 272 -50.25 -12.09 -105.48
N GLU A 273 -50.85 -13.18 -105.04
CA GLU A 273 -51.33 -14.25 -105.93
C GLU A 273 -52.41 -13.77 -106.91
N MET A 274 -53.36 -12.93 -106.46
CA MET A 274 -54.36 -12.34 -107.34
C MET A 274 -53.74 -11.41 -108.38
N ASN A 275 -52.77 -10.57 -107.98
CA ASN A 275 -52.09 -9.66 -108.89
C ASN A 275 -51.24 -10.42 -109.93
N GLY A 276 -50.65 -11.57 -109.55
CA GLY A 276 -49.92 -12.46 -110.46
C GLY A 276 -50.80 -13.18 -111.49
N ARG A 277 -52.13 -13.23 -111.31
CA ARG A 277 -53.09 -13.82 -112.27
C ARG A 277 -53.67 -12.81 -113.26
N VAL A 278 -53.37 -11.52 -113.09
CA VAL A 278 -53.85 -10.40 -113.93
C VAL A 278 -52.74 -9.88 -114.87
N SER A 279 -51.52 -10.41 -114.76
CA SER A 279 -50.43 -10.25 -115.75
C SER A 279 -50.28 -11.48 -116.64
#